data_AF-A0A2D8M6Z4-F1
#
_entry.id   AF-A0A2D8M6Z4-F1
#
_cell.length_a   1.000
_cell.length_b   1.000
_cell.length_c   1.000
_cell.angle_alpha   90.00
_cell.angle_beta   90.00
_cell.angle_gamma   90.00
#
_symmetry.space_group_name_H-M   'P 1'
#
loop_
_entity.id
_entity.type
_entity.pdbx_description
1 polymer ?
#
loop_
_entity_poly.entity_id
_entity_poly.type
_entity_poly.pdbx_seq_one_letter_code
_entity_poly.pdbx_strand_id
1 'polypeptide(L)'
;DLGMDGFLTHQLIGNFTNWEDSISYYSTNSLNSREAEWTTNFSRLPAGDNEDLRIVKSTQSLTVTNGAWIWAIDTDTGDLIEYYPCNYIDEFGAIQLGTSFGYSCDMALIVESGLYVFSNTGEVVFFPTDKETGQIFSPQANWVLPPYLDLKNEFIDSIRLDSDKLLIVTQSTSIVFTLEETKASLGPEFMPLEFEYLSEDNISSVDFGHSPWSEETMAMNNGKDGLLLIGERNGDVTGWEWDATRLDTQQFEIQEKMNIDGLLDTVTQVQLTDLDNSGRTDMLISSDESSYWLDGMLLKNRLTIEIDADFKTGIFGQNGSDDYFYAVSANEINSGVIEDDMYSLDGLQLYDIPFLIGVIFALLLMVLLYLHSEWYVVNTVGMLVGAGVIVMLGVAFVPGLIIIFMILAAIYDAWAVYRSKHMLELADTMIGLQLPILLVAPQDKGYSFKDEKTKMVDKTDVRQVAPPVNIPKSTKPRKKSKEALFMGLGDIIFPGMLVLSAIQWLDSDNSFAIAMFALIGSLIGYFVLMTYVARGKAQAGLPLLNGGAIVGYLIGGLIFMGTEIFNLGISL
;
A
#
# COMPACT_ATOMS: atom_id res chain seq x y z
N ASP A 1 -10.70 -8.01 21.10
CA ASP A 1 -10.60 -6.63 20.58
C ASP A 1 -11.76 -5.81 21.15
N LEU A 2 -11.51 -4.60 21.67
CA LEU A 2 -12.53 -3.62 22.08
C LEU A 2 -12.59 -2.44 21.08
N GLY A 3 -12.26 -2.69 19.82
CA GLY A 3 -12.23 -1.67 18.78
C GLY A 3 -11.01 -0.76 18.96
N MET A 4 -11.20 0.54 18.76
CA MET A 4 -10.11 1.51 18.85
C MET A 4 -9.63 1.80 20.27
N ASP A 5 -10.42 1.44 21.27
CA ASP A 5 -10.13 1.80 22.66
C ASP A 5 -8.97 0.96 23.22
N GLY A 6 -8.90 -0.32 22.83
CA GLY A 6 -7.93 -1.26 23.35
C GLY A 6 -8.27 -2.72 23.11
N PHE A 7 -7.60 -3.61 23.85
CA PHE A 7 -7.91 -5.04 23.86
C PHE A 7 -7.90 -5.62 25.26
N LEU A 8 -8.54 -6.79 25.39
CA LEU A 8 -8.59 -7.57 26.61
C LEU A 8 -7.68 -8.78 26.48
N THR A 9 -7.05 -9.15 27.59
CA THR A 9 -6.33 -10.41 27.74
C THR A 9 -6.95 -11.19 28.89
N HIS A 10 -6.96 -12.51 28.77
CA HIS A 10 -7.40 -13.42 29.81
C HIS A 10 -6.25 -14.33 30.20
N GLN A 11 -6.03 -14.46 31.51
CA GLN A 11 -5.05 -15.37 32.07
C GLN A 11 -5.65 -16.14 33.25
N LEU A 12 -5.36 -17.44 33.31
CA LEU A 12 -5.64 -18.25 34.49
C LEU A 12 -4.51 -18.09 35.50
N ILE A 13 -4.84 -17.56 36.67
CA ILE A 13 -3.90 -17.33 37.78
C ILE A 13 -4.26 -18.26 38.93
N GLY A 14 -3.26 -18.82 39.62
CA GLY A 14 -3.48 -19.57 40.85
C GLY A 14 -2.85 -20.95 40.85
N ASN A 15 -3.51 -21.90 41.51
CA ASN A 15 -3.05 -23.27 41.66
C ASN A 15 -4.20 -24.27 41.45
N PHE A 16 -3.89 -25.56 41.39
CA PHE A 16 -4.84 -26.65 41.17
C PHE A 16 -6.08 -26.67 42.09
N THR A 17 -6.08 -25.91 43.20
CA THR A 17 -7.22 -25.85 44.13
C THR A 17 -8.00 -24.54 44.07
N ASN A 18 -7.38 -23.44 43.62
CA ASN A 18 -7.94 -22.10 43.59
C ASN A 18 -7.48 -21.40 42.30
N TRP A 19 -8.08 -21.76 41.17
CA TRP A 19 -7.92 -21.01 39.93
C TRP A 19 -8.78 -19.74 39.97
N GLU A 20 -8.21 -18.66 39.47
CA GLU A 20 -8.89 -17.39 39.24
C GLU A 20 -8.79 -17.02 37.76
N ASP A 21 -9.90 -16.56 37.20
CA ASP A 21 -9.98 -15.96 35.88
C ASP A 21 -9.57 -14.49 36.03
N SER A 22 -8.43 -14.11 35.43
CA SER A 22 -7.91 -12.74 35.44
C SER A 22 -8.11 -12.11 34.07
N ILE A 23 -8.81 -10.98 34.04
CA ILE A 23 -9.04 -10.20 32.82
C ILE A 23 -8.29 -8.89 32.96
N SER A 24 -7.43 -8.59 32.00
CA SER A 24 -6.63 -7.36 31.97
C SER A 24 -6.96 -6.57 30.71
N TYR A 25 -7.23 -5.28 30.87
CA TYR A 25 -7.50 -4.35 29.78
C TYR A 25 -6.29 -3.49 29.47
N TYR A 26 -5.97 -3.39 28.18
CA TYR A 26 -4.91 -2.54 27.65
C TYR A 26 -5.51 -1.52 26.69
N SER A 27 -5.61 -0.26 27.13
CA SER A 27 -5.90 0.86 26.26
C SER A 27 -4.68 1.33 25.47
N THR A 28 -4.91 2.08 24.40
CA THR A 28 -3.86 2.74 23.59
C THR A 28 -2.86 3.54 24.43
N ASN A 29 -3.32 4.15 25.52
CA ASN A 29 -2.47 4.90 26.46
C ASN A 29 -1.64 3.98 27.38
N SER A 30 -2.23 2.89 27.87
CA SER A 30 -1.60 1.95 28.80
C SER A 30 -0.50 1.09 28.15
N LEU A 31 -0.57 0.92 26.82
CA LEU A 31 0.42 0.17 26.04
C LEU A 31 1.82 0.77 26.12
N ASN A 32 1.91 2.09 26.32
CA ASN A 32 3.19 2.79 26.52
C ASN A 32 3.94 2.31 27.76
N SER A 33 3.22 2.01 28.85
CA SER A 33 3.78 1.47 30.09
C SER A 33 3.89 -0.05 30.09
N ARG A 34 3.27 -0.74 29.12
CA ARG A 34 3.11 -2.21 29.07
C ARG A 34 2.48 -2.79 30.34
N GLU A 35 1.69 -1.96 31.02
CA GLU A 35 0.93 -2.32 32.20
C GLU A 35 -0.54 -2.19 31.83
N ALA A 36 -1.37 -3.14 32.27
CA ALA A 36 -2.80 -3.08 32.07
C ALA A 36 -3.38 -1.86 32.79
N GLU A 37 -4.34 -1.19 32.18
CA GLU A 37 -5.03 -0.05 32.79
C GLU A 37 -5.83 -0.47 34.02
N TRP A 38 -6.52 -1.61 33.91
CA TRP A 38 -7.15 -2.29 35.03
C TRP A 38 -7.03 -3.80 34.88
N THR A 39 -7.17 -4.52 35.99
CA THR A 39 -7.19 -5.99 36.02
C THR A 39 -8.16 -6.45 37.07
N THR A 40 -9.06 -7.36 36.67
CA THR A 40 -10.13 -7.86 37.53
C THR A 40 -10.04 -9.37 37.60
N ASN A 41 -10.02 -9.88 38.83
CA ASN A 41 -9.86 -11.31 39.11
C ASN A 41 -11.15 -11.89 39.66
N PHE A 42 -11.56 -13.03 39.12
CA PHE A 42 -12.76 -13.75 39.53
C PHE A 42 -12.42 -15.16 39.98
N SER A 43 -13.16 -15.67 40.95
CA SER A 43 -13.01 -17.09 41.32
C SER A 43 -13.59 -17.97 40.22
N ARG A 44 -12.80 -18.93 39.74
CA ARG A 44 -13.23 -19.85 38.70
C ARG A 44 -14.20 -20.91 39.20
N LEU A 45 -14.01 -21.40 40.42
CA LEU A 45 -14.82 -22.48 41.01
C LEU A 45 -16.31 -22.11 41.04
N PRO A 46 -17.23 -23.01 40.67
CA PRO A 46 -17.04 -24.44 40.41
C PRO A 46 -16.70 -24.82 38.95
N ALA A 47 -16.43 -23.87 38.05
CA ALA A 47 -16.06 -24.18 36.66
C ALA A 47 -14.78 -25.04 36.61
N GLY A 48 -14.73 -25.96 35.65
CA GLY A 48 -13.55 -26.81 35.43
C GLY A 48 -12.46 -26.09 34.63
N ASP A 49 -11.26 -26.67 34.56
CA ASP A 49 -10.12 -26.08 33.84
C ASP A 49 -10.33 -26.00 32.32
N ASN A 50 -11.28 -26.76 31.77
CA ASN A 50 -11.57 -26.81 30.32
C ASN A 50 -12.74 -25.89 29.89
N GLU A 51 -13.36 -25.15 30.82
CA GLU A 51 -14.44 -24.23 30.47
C GLU A 51 -13.87 -22.94 29.87
N ASP A 52 -14.36 -22.55 28.69
CA ASP A 52 -13.88 -21.33 28.04
C ASP A 52 -14.55 -20.09 28.64
N LEU A 53 -13.77 -19.03 28.82
CA LEU A 53 -14.31 -17.72 29.20
C LEU A 53 -14.93 -17.07 27.96
N ARG A 54 -16.21 -16.70 28.03
CA ARG A 54 -16.89 -15.93 26.97
C ARG A 54 -17.17 -14.52 27.43
N ILE A 55 -16.97 -13.58 26.52
CA ILE A 55 -17.18 -12.15 26.76
C ILE A 55 -18.16 -11.65 25.70
N VAL A 56 -19.20 -10.95 26.15
CA VAL A 56 -20.10 -10.17 25.31
C VAL A 56 -19.82 -8.70 25.57
N LYS A 57 -19.39 -8.00 24.52
CA LYS A 57 -19.00 -6.59 24.59
C LYS A 57 -20.23 -5.69 24.51
N SER A 58 -20.28 -4.65 25.34
CA SER A 58 -21.25 -3.57 25.24
C SER A 58 -20.57 -2.24 25.55
N THR A 59 -21.20 -1.13 25.17
CA THR A 59 -20.63 0.22 25.22
C THR A 59 -20.14 0.64 26.60
N GLN A 60 -20.79 0.18 27.67
CA GLN A 60 -20.46 0.59 29.05
C GLN A 60 -20.15 -0.58 29.98
N SER A 61 -20.34 -1.82 29.51
CA SER A 61 -20.10 -2.99 30.34
C SER A 61 -19.70 -4.20 29.51
N LEU A 62 -18.94 -5.10 30.13
CA LEU A 62 -18.57 -6.40 29.61
C LEU A 62 -19.33 -7.45 30.39
N THR A 63 -20.13 -8.27 29.70
CA THR A 63 -20.68 -9.47 30.33
C THR A 63 -19.73 -10.63 30.11
N VAL A 64 -19.27 -11.25 31.19
CA VAL A 64 -18.28 -12.32 31.18
C VAL A 64 -18.89 -13.56 31.82
N THR A 65 -18.73 -14.73 31.21
CA THR A 65 -19.14 -16.01 31.79
C THR A 65 -18.06 -17.06 31.63
N ASN A 66 -17.92 -17.92 32.63
CA ASN A 66 -17.09 -19.13 32.57
C ASN A 66 -17.92 -20.42 32.68
N GLY A 67 -19.23 -20.33 32.42
CA GLY A 67 -20.19 -21.43 32.55
C GLY A 67 -20.72 -21.66 33.97
N ALA A 68 -19.98 -21.24 35.01
CA ALA A 68 -20.38 -21.37 36.40
C ALA A 68 -20.86 -20.06 37.04
N TRP A 69 -20.35 -18.94 36.55
CA TRP A 69 -20.65 -17.59 37.00
C TRP A 69 -20.79 -16.67 35.82
N ILE A 70 -21.59 -15.63 36.01
CA ILE A 70 -21.79 -14.55 35.05
C ILE A 70 -21.50 -13.24 35.77
N TRP A 71 -20.61 -12.43 35.23
CA TRP A 71 -20.19 -11.15 35.79
C TRP A 71 -20.46 -10.02 34.80
N ALA A 72 -20.85 -8.86 35.30
CA ALA A 72 -20.83 -7.60 34.58
C ALA A 72 -19.69 -6.73 35.11
N ILE A 73 -18.80 -6.32 34.22
CA ILE A 73 -17.63 -5.48 34.53
C ILE A 73 -17.83 -4.15 33.83
N ASP A 74 -17.54 -3.04 34.51
CA ASP A 74 -17.48 -1.72 33.89
C ASP A 74 -16.26 -1.62 32.97
N THR A 75 -16.46 -1.22 31.71
CA THR A 75 -15.39 -1.22 30.69
C THR A 75 -14.28 -0.21 31.00
N ASP A 76 -14.61 0.92 31.61
CA ASP A 76 -13.66 2.01 31.86
C ASP A 76 -12.82 1.76 33.13
N THR A 77 -13.46 1.28 34.19
CA THR A 77 -12.84 1.14 35.52
C THR A 77 -12.37 -0.28 35.84
N GLY A 78 -12.94 -1.30 35.19
CA GLY A 78 -12.75 -2.70 35.55
C GLY A 78 -13.50 -3.13 36.80
N ASP A 79 -14.32 -2.26 37.40
CA ASP A 79 -15.06 -2.58 38.62
C ASP A 79 -16.19 -3.57 38.33
N LEU A 80 -16.39 -4.53 39.25
CA LEU A 80 -17.51 -5.46 39.18
C LEU A 80 -18.82 -4.74 39.51
N ILE A 81 -19.73 -4.69 38.53
CA ILE A 81 -21.06 -4.07 38.67
C ILE A 81 -22.02 -5.02 39.37
N GLU A 82 -22.20 -6.21 38.79
CA GLU A 82 -23.11 -7.23 39.28
C GLU A 82 -22.64 -8.63 38.86
N TYR A 83 -23.11 -9.66 39.56
CA TYR A 83 -22.79 -11.04 39.21
C TYR A 83 -23.95 -11.98 39.57
N TYR A 84 -24.07 -13.05 38.80
CA TYR A 84 -25.12 -14.05 38.92
C TYR A 84 -24.52 -15.46 38.93
N PRO A 85 -24.96 -16.34 39.84
CA PRO A 85 -24.50 -17.73 39.84
C PRO A 85 -25.15 -18.50 38.68
N CYS A 86 -24.33 -19.14 37.86
CA CYS A 86 -24.75 -20.18 36.93
C CYS A 86 -24.30 -21.56 37.44
N ASN A 87 -24.59 -21.80 38.72
CA ASN A 87 -24.42 -23.09 39.35
C ASN A 87 -25.51 -23.26 40.40
N TYR A 88 -25.88 -24.50 40.67
CA TYR A 88 -26.85 -24.83 41.71
C TYR A 88 -26.46 -26.10 42.43
N ILE A 89 -26.97 -26.25 43.66
CA ILE A 89 -26.81 -27.45 44.45
C ILE A 89 -28.02 -28.34 44.18
N ASP A 90 -27.79 -29.56 43.70
CA ASP A 90 -28.85 -30.53 43.44
C ASP A 90 -29.42 -31.14 44.74
N GLU A 91 -30.47 -31.94 44.62
CA GLU A 91 -31.12 -32.62 45.76
C GLU A 91 -30.17 -33.56 46.54
N PHE A 92 -29.05 -33.95 45.93
CA PHE A 92 -28.03 -34.82 46.51
C PHE A 92 -26.86 -34.04 47.15
N GLY A 93 -26.92 -32.70 47.14
CA GLY A 93 -25.88 -31.85 47.70
C GLY A 93 -24.65 -31.70 46.80
N ALA A 94 -24.73 -32.11 45.53
CA ALA A 94 -23.67 -31.91 44.56
C ALA A 94 -23.88 -30.59 43.79
N ILE A 95 -22.77 -29.91 43.51
CA ILE A 95 -22.78 -28.68 42.70
C ILE A 95 -22.86 -29.08 41.24
N GLN A 96 -23.86 -28.56 40.54
CA GLN A 96 -24.05 -28.68 39.10
C GLN A 96 -23.80 -27.32 38.44
N LEU A 97 -23.22 -27.36 37.24
CA LEU A 97 -23.11 -26.18 36.39
C LEU A 97 -24.43 -25.94 35.64
N GLY A 98 -24.74 -24.68 35.40
CA GLY A 98 -26.01 -24.26 34.84
C GLY A 98 -26.89 -23.50 35.83
N THR A 99 -27.93 -22.88 35.30
CA THR A 99 -28.99 -22.25 36.10
C THR A 99 -29.74 -23.31 36.91
N SER A 100 -30.40 -22.91 37.99
CA SER A 100 -31.26 -23.78 38.80
C SER A 100 -32.44 -24.39 38.04
N PHE A 101 -32.68 -23.95 36.80
CA PHE A 101 -33.69 -24.42 35.88
C PHE A 101 -33.15 -25.41 34.83
N GLY A 102 -31.86 -25.74 34.86
CA GLY A 102 -31.23 -26.75 34.02
C GLY A 102 -30.62 -26.26 32.71
N TYR A 103 -30.49 -24.94 32.51
CA TYR A 103 -29.86 -24.37 31.31
C TYR A 103 -28.38 -24.07 31.56
N SER A 104 -27.49 -24.43 30.63
CA SER A 104 -26.06 -24.10 30.69
C SER A 104 -25.80 -22.64 30.31
N CYS A 105 -24.77 -22.02 30.90
CA CYS A 105 -24.38 -20.63 30.61
C CYS A 105 -23.10 -20.54 29.80
N ASP A 106 -23.09 -21.19 28.63
CA ASP A 106 -21.93 -21.16 27.72
C ASP A 106 -21.64 -19.73 27.25
N MET A 107 -22.69 -18.92 27.03
CA MET A 107 -22.58 -17.46 26.84
C MET A 107 -23.72 -16.78 27.60
N ALA A 108 -23.51 -15.55 28.04
CA ALA A 108 -24.50 -14.77 28.77
C ALA A 108 -24.44 -13.29 28.40
N LEU A 109 -25.58 -12.62 28.50
CA LEU A 109 -25.68 -11.17 28.34
C LEU A 109 -26.57 -10.60 29.45
N ILE A 110 -26.02 -9.68 30.23
CA ILE A 110 -26.78 -8.93 31.23
C ILE A 110 -27.37 -7.68 30.57
N VAL A 111 -28.67 -7.48 30.75
CA VAL A 111 -29.41 -6.30 30.30
C VAL A 111 -30.10 -5.63 31.48
N GLU A 112 -30.67 -4.44 31.28
CA GLU A 112 -31.28 -3.69 32.38
C GLU A 112 -32.43 -4.44 33.06
N SER A 113 -33.21 -5.20 32.29
CA SER A 113 -34.40 -5.93 32.72
C SER A 113 -34.15 -7.38 33.15
N GLY A 114 -32.95 -7.92 32.95
CA GLY A 114 -32.68 -9.33 33.21
C GLY A 114 -31.38 -9.86 32.61
N LEU A 115 -31.36 -11.17 32.41
CA LEU A 115 -30.21 -11.96 31.98
C LEU A 115 -30.61 -12.89 30.83
N TYR A 116 -29.91 -12.80 29.72
CA TYR A 116 -29.96 -13.79 28.65
C TYR A 116 -28.87 -14.84 28.87
N VAL A 117 -29.25 -16.10 28.73
CA VAL A 117 -28.34 -17.24 28.81
C VAL A 117 -28.44 -18.03 27.51
N PHE A 118 -27.28 -18.30 26.90
CA PHE A 118 -27.14 -19.05 25.66
C PHE A 118 -26.45 -20.38 25.96
N SER A 119 -27.09 -21.46 25.54
CA SER A 119 -26.58 -22.82 25.69
C SER A 119 -25.96 -23.31 24.39
N ASN A 120 -24.89 -24.09 24.49
CA ASN A 120 -24.30 -24.84 23.38
C ASN A 120 -25.25 -25.88 22.76
N THR A 121 -26.36 -26.20 23.44
CA THR A 121 -27.41 -27.09 22.92
C THR A 121 -28.36 -26.38 21.95
N GLY A 122 -28.15 -25.08 21.72
CA GLY A 122 -28.95 -24.27 20.80
C GLY A 122 -30.18 -23.64 21.46
N GLU A 123 -30.19 -23.46 22.78
CA GLU A 123 -31.28 -22.79 23.50
C GLU A 123 -30.85 -21.41 23.99
N VAL A 124 -31.73 -20.43 23.89
CA VAL A 124 -31.59 -19.09 24.52
C VAL A 124 -32.72 -18.90 25.49
N VAL A 125 -32.41 -18.41 26.69
CA VAL A 125 -33.42 -18.20 27.73
C VAL A 125 -33.22 -16.84 28.37
N PHE A 126 -34.34 -16.10 28.50
CA PHE A 126 -34.38 -14.84 29.23
C PHE A 126 -34.91 -15.05 30.63
N PHE A 127 -34.13 -14.60 31.61
CA PHE A 127 -34.48 -14.60 33.03
C PHE A 127 -34.60 -13.17 33.55
N PRO A 128 -35.76 -12.77 34.10
CA PRO A 128 -35.83 -11.55 34.88
C PRO A 128 -34.90 -11.65 36.08
N THR A 129 -34.21 -10.57 36.41
CA THR A 129 -33.33 -10.49 37.58
C THR A 129 -33.74 -9.33 38.48
N ASP A 130 -33.40 -9.43 39.76
CA ASP A 130 -33.48 -8.30 40.70
C ASP A 130 -32.06 -7.86 41.08
N LYS A 131 -31.70 -6.65 40.65
CA LYS A 131 -30.38 -6.06 40.86
C LYS A 131 -30.04 -5.86 42.34
N GLU A 132 -31.03 -5.65 43.21
CA GLU A 132 -30.77 -5.42 44.64
C GLU A 132 -30.45 -6.73 45.39
N THR A 133 -31.03 -7.84 44.94
CA THR A 133 -30.90 -9.13 45.61
C THR A 133 -29.97 -10.11 44.88
N GLY A 134 -29.60 -9.83 43.63
CA GLY A 134 -28.79 -10.70 42.78
C GLY A 134 -29.48 -12.03 42.45
N GLN A 135 -30.82 -12.09 42.56
CA GLN A 135 -31.60 -13.29 42.33
C GLN A 135 -32.06 -13.39 40.87
N ILE A 136 -31.93 -14.60 40.33
CA ILE A 136 -32.48 -14.99 39.03
C ILE A 136 -33.88 -15.57 39.26
N PHE A 137 -34.91 -15.01 38.60
CA PHE A 137 -36.28 -15.53 38.67
C PHE A 137 -36.53 -16.66 37.68
N SER A 138 -37.75 -17.20 37.67
CA SER A 138 -38.15 -18.20 36.67
C SER A 138 -38.04 -17.66 35.24
N PRO A 139 -37.66 -18.51 34.27
CA PRO A 139 -37.48 -18.08 32.89
C PRO A 139 -38.79 -17.50 32.34
N GLN A 140 -38.69 -16.32 31.72
CA GLN A 140 -39.86 -15.62 31.16
C GLN A 140 -40.11 -16.03 29.71
N ALA A 141 -39.04 -16.22 28.93
CA ALA A 141 -39.12 -16.62 27.54
C ALA A 141 -37.90 -17.46 27.14
N ASN A 142 -38.10 -18.30 26.13
CA ASN A 142 -37.10 -19.21 25.61
C ASN A 142 -37.21 -19.33 24.09
N TRP A 143 -36.07 -19.39 23.42
CA TRP A 143 -35.93 -19.50 21.97
C TRP A 143 -34.91 -20.58 21.61
N VAL A 144 -34.91 -20.95 20.34
CA VAL A 144 -33.96 -21.88 19.74
C VAL A 144 -33.03 -21.10 18.83
N LEU A 145 -31.72 -21.36 18.94
CA LEU A 145 -30.71 -20.87 18.01
C LEU A 145 -30.72 -21.68 16.72
N PRO A 146 -30.33 -21.09 15.59
CA PRO A 146 -30.14 -21.85 14.37
C PRO A 146 -29.09 -22.97 14.57
N PRO A 147 -29.32 -24.18 14.02
CA PRO A 147 -28.50 -25.37 14.31
C PRO A 147 -27.06 -25.31 13.75
N TYR A 148 -26.77 -24.34 12.88
CA TYR A 148 -25.44 -24.09 12.31
C TYR A 148 -24.62 -23.08 13.13
N LEU A 149 -25.20 -22.48 14.17
CA LEU A 149 -24.47 -21.57 15.07
C LEU A 149 -23.81 -22.37 16.20
N ASP A 150 -22.52 -22.71 16.06
CA ASP A 150 -21.75 -23.42 17.09
C ASP A 150 -21.02 -22.45 18.04
N LEU A 151 -21.63 -22.19 19.21
CA LEU A 151 -21.06 -21.35 20.26
C LEU A 151 -19.89 -22.01 21.02
N LYS A 152 -19.68 -23.32 20.86
CA LYS A 152 -18.67 -24.06 21.60
C LYS A 152 -17.33 -24.07 20.89
N ASN A 153 -17.29 -24.53 19.64
CA ASN A 153 -16.01 -24.72 18.94
C ASN A 153 -15.67 -23.60 17.96
N GLU A 154 -16.69 -22.90 17.44
CA GLU A 154 -16.52 -21.93 16.35
C GLU A 154 -16.68 -20.48 16.79
N PHE A 155 -16.95 -20.20 18.07
CA PHE A 155 -17.13 -18.83 18.56
C PHE A 155 -15.91 -17.94 18.32
N ILE A 156 -16.14 -16.76 17.75
CA ILE A 156 -15.11 -15.74 17.49
C ILE A 156 -15.34 -14.53 18.39
N ASP A 157 -16.52 -13.91 18.28
CA ASP A 157 -16.80 -12.66 18.99
C ASP A 157 -18.30 -12.43 19.22
N SER A 158 -18.63 -11.56 20.17
CA SER A 158 -20.00 -11.09 20.41
C SER A 158 -20.02 -9.63 20.87
N ILE A 159 -20.89 -8.85 20.23
CA ILE A 159 -21.00 -7.40 20.42
C ILE A 159 -22.48 -7.03 20.53
N ARG A 160 -22.85 -6.29 21.57
CA ARG A 160 -24.16 -5.65 21.68
C ARG A 160 -24.12 -4.32 20.93
N LEU A 161 -24.82 -4.26 19.79
CA LEU A 161 -24.83 -3.12 18.88
C LEU A 161 -25.74 -1.99 19.38
N ASP A 162 -26.92 -2.36 19.89
CA ASP A 162 -27.90 -1.43 20.48
C ASP A 162 -28.56 -2.09 21.70
N SER A 163 -29.51 -1.39 22.31
CA SER A 163 -30.30 -1.85 23.45
C SER A 163 -30.94 -3.23 23.22
N ASP A 164 -31.36 -3.53 22.00
CA ASP A 164 -32.04 -4.78 21.62
C ASP A 164 -31.33 -5.58 20.52
N LYS A 165 -30.11 -5.21 20.11
CA LYS A 165 -29.38 -5.90 19.04
C LYS A 165 -28.10 -6.56 19.56
N LEU A 166 -27.97 -7.86 19.34
CA LEU A 166 -26.81 -8.65 19.71
C LEU A 166 -26.20 -9.34 18.49
N LEU A 167 -24.98 -8.96 18.15
CA LEU A 167 -24.14 -9.64 17.18
C LEU A 167 -23.46 -10.84 17.83
N ILE A 168 -23.57 -12.00 17.19
CA ILE A 168 -22.80 -13.21 17.52
C ILE A 168 -22.12 -13.69 16.24
N VAL A 169 -20.81 -13.87 16.33
CA VAL A 169 -19.98 -14.29 15.20
C VAL A 169 -19.26 -15.59 15.55
N THR A 170 -19.38 -16.54 14.64
CA THR A 170 -18.70 -17.84 14.65
C THR A 170 -17.91 -17.99 13.35
N GLN A 171 -17.06 -19.01 13.24
CA GLN A 171 -16.31 -19.31 12.02
C GLN A 171 -17.24 -19.50 10.80
N SER A 172 -18.41 -20.10 10.97
CA SER A 172 -19.34 -20.35 9.86
C SER A 172 -20.30 -19.19 9.58
N THR A 173 -20.66 -18.37 10.58
CA THR A 173 -21.75 -17.39 10.43
C THR A 173 -21.61 -16.17 11.34
N SER A 174 -22.11 -15.03 10.85
CA SER A 174 -22.31 -13.78 11.57
C SER A 174 -23.81 -13.46 11.60
N ILE A 175 -24.40 -13.37 12.79
CA ILE A 175 -25.85 -13.17 12.99
C ILE A 175 -26.09 -12.04 13.97
N VAL A 176 -27.02 -11.15 13.63
CA VAL A 176 -27.54 -10.13 14.55
C VAL A 176 -28.94 -10.54 15.00
N PHE A 177 -29.04 -10.85 16.29
CA PHE A 177 -30.31 -11.19 16.94
C PHE A 177 -31.00 -9.95 17.48
N THR A 178 -32.33 -9.95 17.39
CA THR A 178 -33.18 -9.01 18.13
C THR A 178 -33.55 -9.62 19.48
N LEU A 179 -33.15 -8.95 20.56
CA LEU A 179 -33.39 -9.33 21.94
C LEU A 179 -34.83 -8.96 22.31
N GLU A 180 -35.68 -9.98 22.44
CA GLU A 180 -37.03 -9.82 22.97
C GLU A 180 -37.12 -10.36 24.39
N GLU A 181 -37.93 -9.74 25.25
CA GLU A 181 -38.16 -10.24 26.62
C GLU A 181 -39.32 -11.25 26.69
N THR A 182 -40.16 -11.31 25.66
CA THR A 182 -41.38 -12.12 25.62
C THR A 182 -41.51 -12.82 24.27
N LYS A 183 -41.93 -14.08 24.28
CA LYS A 183 -42.21 -14.84 23.06
C LYS A 183 -43.64 -14.67 22.56
N ALA A 184 -43.84 -14.76 21.26
CA ALA A 184 -45.15 -14.68 20.63
C ALA A 184 -45.92 -16.02 20.70
N SER A 185 -45.19 -17.14 20.65
CA SER A 185 -45.76 -18.49 20.63
C SER A 185 -45.55 -19.26 21.94
N LEU A 186 -46.45 -20.21 22.24
CA LEU A 186 -46.24 -21.18 23.33
C LEU A 186 -45.29 -22.33 22.94
N GLY A 187 -45.08 -22.55 21.64
CA GLY A 187 -44.20 -23.59 21.10
C GLY A 187 -42.72 -23.18 21.02
N PRO A 188 -41.84 -24.05 20.49
CA PRO A 188 -40.46 -23.68 20.14
C PRO A 188 -40.49 -22.61 19.04
N GLU A 189 -39.74 -21.54 19.25
CA GLU A 189 -39.63 -20.40 18.35
C GLU A 189 -38.15 -20.08 18.16
N PHE A 190 -37.74 -19.75 16.94
CA PHE A 190 -36.37 -19.30 16.71
C PHE A 190 -36.18 -17.91 17.31
N MET A 191 -34.98 -17.62 17.79
CA MET A 191 -34.66 -16.26 18.21
C MET A 191 -34.81 -15.33 17.00
N PRO A 192 -35.55 -14.21 17.13
CA PRO A 192 -35.68 -13.25 16.04
C PRO A 192 -34.30 -12.77 15.59
N LEU A 193 -34.06 -12.83 14.29
CA LEU A 193 -32.82 -12.37 13.67
C LEU A 193 -33.14 -11.26 12.67
N GLU A 194 -32.25 -10.28 12.60
CA GLU A 194 -32.32 -9.14 11.69
C GLU A 194 -31.35 -9.28 10.52
N PHE A 195 -30.15 -9.77 10.81
CA PHE A 195 -29.09 -9.95 9.83
C PHE A 195 -28.48 -11.34 9.98
N GLU A 196 -28.19 -11.95 8.83
CA GLU A 196 -27.54 -13.23 8.73
C GLU A 196 -26.57 -13.22 7.55
N TYR A 197 -25.33 -13.57 7.84
CA TYR A 197 -24.29 -13.82 6.87
C TYR A 197 -23.71 -15.22 7.11
N LEU A 198 -23.71 -16.03 6.05
CA LEU A 198 -23.15 -17.37 6.02
C LEU A 198 -21.88 -17.33 5.17
N SER A 199 -20.73 -17.59 5.80
CA SER A 199 -19.45 -17.59 5.11
C SER A 199 -19.27 -18.87 4.30
N GLU A 200 -18.60 -18.78 3.15
CA GLU A 200 -18.29 -19.95 2.31
C GLU A 200 -17.01 -20.68 2.72
N ASP A 201 -16.06 -19.99 3.39
CA ASP A 201 -14.81 -20.57 3.87
C ASP A 201 -14.79 -20.62 5.40
N ASN A 202 -14.33 -19.55 6.06
CA ASN A 202 -14.45 -19.33 7.50
C ASN A 202 -14.19 -17.85 7.82
N ILE A 203 -15.00 -17.27 8.70
CA ILE A 203 -14.71 -15.96 9.31
C ILE A 203 -13.50 -16.12 10.24
N SER A 204 -12.55 -15.20 10.16
CA SER A 204 -11.36 -15.15 11.02
C SER A 204 -11.46 -14.06 12.09
N SER A 205 -12.07 -12.93 11.73
CA SER A 205 -12.10 -11.73 12.56
C SER A 205 -13.28 -10.86 12.19
N VAL A 206 -13.76 -10.09 13.16
CA VAL A 206 -14.87 -9.16 13.00
C VAL A 206 -14.60 -7.92 13.82
N ASP A 207 -15.03 -6.78 13.30
CA ASP A 207 -15.07 -5.54 14.08
C ASP A 207 -16.33 -4.74 13.73
N PHE A 208 -16.74 -3.88 14.65
CA PHE A 208 -17.92 -3.05 14.49
C PHE A 208 -17.67 -1.63 15.03
N GLY A 209 -17.94 -0.62 14.22
CA GLY A 209 -17.67 0.77 14.59
C GLY A 209 -18.20 1.77 13.57
N HIS A 210 -17.67 2.98 13.56
CA HIS A 210 -18.10 4.03 12.63
C HIS A 210 -17.66 3.71 11.18
N SER A 211 -18.49 4.06 10.19
CA SER A 211 -18.17 3.80 8.77
C SER A 211 -17.21 4.85 8.19
N PRO A 212 -16.16 4.46 7.44
CA PRO A 212 -15.33 5.37 6.65
C PRO A 212 -16.13 6.19 5.62
N TRP A 213 -17.27 5.67 5.17
CA TRP A 213 -18.14 6.32 4.19
C TRP A 213 -19.29 7.11 4.82
N SER A 214 -19.34 7.22 6.15
CA SER A 214 -20.28 8.13 6.79
C SER A 214 -19.95 9.58 6.43
N GLU A 215 -20.99 10.40 6.30
CA GLU A 215 -20.85 11.84 6.04
C GLU A 215 -20.39 12.59 7.29
N GLU A 216 -20.79 12.09 8.45
CA GLU A 216 -20.45 12.65 9.76
C GLU A 216 -19.09 12.14 10.25
N THR A 217 -18.54 12.84 11.24
CA THR A 217 -17.33 12.38 11.94
C THR A 217 -17.71 11.48 13.11
N MET A 218 -16.76 10.67 13.56
CA MET A 218 -16.94 9.72 14.66
C MET A 218 -17.48 10.39 15.94
N ALA A 219 -17.02 11.61 16.24
CA ALA A 219 -17.48 12.39 17.39
C ALA A 219 -18.93 12.89 17.27
N MET A 220 -19.49 12.93 16.06
CA MET A 220 -20.88 13.35 15.80
C MET A 220 -21.83 12.16 15.63
N ASN A 221 -21.31 10.94 15.55
CA ASN A 221 -22.12 9.73 15.50
C ASN A 221 -22.90 9.57 16.81
N ASN A 222 -24.20 9.30 16.69
CA ASN A 222 -25.15 9.16 17.78
C ASN A 222 -25.37 7.69 18.22
N GLY A 223 -24.53 6.76 17.74
CA GLY A 223 -24.61 5.32 17.94
C GLY A 223 -25.64 4.61 17.06
N LYS A 224 -26.21 5.27 16.05
CA LYS A 224 -27.27 4.70 15.19
C LYS A 224 -26.81 4.34 13.79
N ASP A 225 -25.60 4.73 13.41
CA ASP A 225 -24.95 4.33 12.17
C ASP A 225 -23.62 3.64 12.50
N GLY A 226 -23.28 2.61 11.74
CA GLY A 226 -22.04 1.87 11.92
C GLY A 226 -21.70 0.98 10.73
N LEU A 227 -20.53 0.36 10.77
CA LEU A 227 -20.04 -0.59 9.80
C LEU A 227 -19.66 -1.87 10.53
N LEU A 228 -20.28 -2.97 10.13
CA LEU A 228 -19.85 -4.31 10.49
C LEU A 228 -18.83 -4.79 9.47
N LEU A 229 -17.60 -5.02 9.92
CA LEU A 229 -16.49 -5.48 9.11
C LEU A 229 -16.20 -6.96 9.39
N ILE A 230 -16.21 -7.80 8.36
CA ILE A 230 -16.01 -9.24 8.46
C ILE A 230 -14.82 -9.62 7.59
N GLY A 231 -13.80 -10.22 8.20
CA GLY A 231 -12.65 -10.80 7.51
C GLY A 231 -12.76 -12.32 7.44
N GLU A 232 -12.48 -12.89 6.28
CA GLU A 232 -12.52 -14.32 6.01
C GLU A 232 -11.11 -14.90 5.74
N ARG A 233 -10.95 -16.19 6.05
CA ARG A 233 -9.66 -16.90 5.94
C ARG A 233 -9.15 -17.02 4.49
N ASN A 234 -10.03 -16.87 3.50
CA ASN A 234 -9.72 -16.86 2.05
C ASN A 234 -9.10 -15.53 1.56
N GLY A 235 -8.97 -14.52 2.43
CA GLY A 235 -8.47 -13.20 2.04
C GLY A 235 -9.57 -12.16 1.79
N ASP A 236 -10.84 -12.57 1.79
CA ASP A 236 -11.96 -11.68 1.52
C ASP A 236 -12.32 -10.85 2.75
N VAL A 237 -12.62 -9.58 2.52
CA VAL A 237 -13.07 -8.64 3.56
C VAL A 237 -14.35 -7.99 3.09
N THR A 238 -15.42 -8.15 3.86
CA THR A 238 -16.74 -7.62 3.53
C THR A 238 -17.21 -6.64 4.59
N GLY A 239 -17.82 -5.54 4.15
CA GLY A 239 -18.35 -4.50 5.00
C GLY A 239 -19.86 -4.37 4.83
N TRP A 240 -20.58 -4.30 5.95
CA TRP A 240 -22.02 -4.11 6.00
C TRP A 240 -22.36 -2.85 6.78
N GLU A 241 -22.92 -1.86 6.10
CA GLU A 241 -23.42 -0.63 6.71
C GLU A 241 -24.65 -0.94 7.54
N TRP A 242 -24.67 -0.47 8.78
CA TRP A 242 -25.76 -0.59 9.72
C TRP A 242 -26.39 0.79 9.99
N ASP A 243 -27.71 0.86 9.92
CA ASP A 243 -28.50 2.05 10.22
C ASP A 243 -29.73 1.69 11.07
N ALA A 244 -29.64 1.96 12.37
CA ALA A 244 -30.68 1.69 13.36
C ALA A 244 -31.94 2.56 13.18
N THR A 245 -31.93 3.55 12.27
CA THR A 245 -33.13 4.37 11.98
C THR A 245 -34.07 3.72 10.97
N ARG A 246 -33.61 2.68 10.27
CA ARG A 246 -34.39 1.94 9.28
C ARG A 246 -35.29 0.90 9.93
N LEU A 247 -36.19 0.33 9.13
CA LEU A 247 -37.01 -0.80 9.57
C LEU A 247 -36.11 -2.00 9.89
N ASP A 248 -36.43 -2.76 10.94
CA ASP A 248 -35.65 -3.89 11.49
C ASP A 248 -35.32 -5.04 10.51
N THR A 249 -35.76 -4.95 9.25
CA THR A 249 -35.44 -5.93 8.20
C THR A 249 -34.51 -5.37 7.13
N GLN A 250 -34.10 -4.10 7.26
CA GLN A 250 -33.32 -3.35 6.26
C GLN A 250 -32.26 -2.45 6.90
N GLN A 251 -31.85 -2.76 8.14
CA GLN A 251 -30.81 -1.97 8.81
C GLN A 251 -29.42 -2.27 8.25
N PHE A 252 -29.18 -3.47 7.72
CA PHE A 252 -27.89 -3.87 7.13
C PHE A 252 -27.90 -3.82 5.60
N GLU A 253 -26.93 -3.13 5.02
CA GLU A 253 -26.69 -3.06 3.57
C GLU A 253 -25.21 -3.32 3.25
N ILE A 254 -24.94 -4.10 2.20
CA ILE A 254 -23.57 -4.38 1.78
C ILE A 254 -22.89 -3.11 1.22
N GLN A 255 -21.64 -2.87 1.61
CA GLN A 255 -20.86 -1.73 1.15
C GLN A 255 -20.12 -2.05 -0.16
N GLU A 256 -20.72 -1.70 -1.30
CA GLU A 256 -20.14 -1.97 -2.63
C GLU A 256 -18.83 -1.21 -2.92
N LYS A 257 -18.53 -0.13 -2.16
CA LYS A 257 -17.27 0.62 -2.33
C LYS A 257 -16.07 -0.10 -1.70
N MET A 258 -16.31 -1.08 -0.82
CA MET A 258 -15.28 -1.93 -0.25
C MET A 258 -14.87 -2.96 -1.31
N ASN A 259 -13.76 -2.71 -2.00
CA ASN A 259 -13.19 -3.63 -2.97
C ASN A 259 -11.72 -3.88 -2.61
N ILE A 260 -11.51 -4.90 -1.78
CA ILE A 260 -10.20 -5.30 -1.25
C ILE A 260 -9.79 -6.68 -1.82
N ASP A 261 -10.51 -7.16 -2.84
CA ASP A 261 -10.34 -8.48 -3.43
C ASP A 261 -8.90 -8.70 -3.92
N GLY A 262 -8.25 -9.75 -3.41
CA GLY A 262 -6.89 -10.11 -3.78
C GLY A 262 -5.79 -9.22 -3.20
N LEU A 263 -6.09 -8.36 -2.22
CA LEU A 263 -5.05 -7.67 -1.45
C LEU A 263 -4.27 -8.66 -0.56
N LEU A 264 -4.98 -9.64 0.00
CA LEU A 264 -4.48 -10.60 0.98
C LEU A 264 -4.84 -12.02 0.55
N ASP A 265 -3.97 -12.99 0.82
CA ASP A 265 -4.27 -14.42 0.64
C ASP A 265 -5.06 -14.99 1.83
N THR A 266 -4.89 -14.40 3.02
CA THR A 266 -5.53 -14.83 4.27
C THR A 266 -5.75 -13.61 5.17
N VAL A 267 -6.88 -13.55 5.86
CA VAL A 267 -7.13 -12.55 6.91
C VAL A 267 -6.93 -13.17 8.30
N THR A 268 -6.25 -12.44 9.18
CA THR A 268 -6.09 -12.74 10.61
C THR A 268 -6.83 -11.76 11.49
N GLN A 269 -6.81 -10.48 11.13
CA GLN A 269 -7.50 -9.41 11.84
C GLN A 269 -8.10 -8.41 10.84
N VAL A 270 -9.28 -7.93 11.18
CA VAL A 270 -9.86 -6.69 10.64
C VAL A 270 -10.16 -5.80 11.83
N GLN A 271 -9.82 -4.52 11.74
CA GLN A 271 -10.07 -3.55 12.78
C GLN A 271 -10.28 -2.16 12.18
N LEU A 272 -11.23 -1.42 12.73
CA LEU A 272 -11.47 -0.01 12.43
C LEU A 272 -10.55 0.86 13.30
N THR A 273 -9.92 1.86 12.70
CA THR A 273 -8.89 2.69 13.33
C THR A 273 -9.03 4.17 12.97
N ASP A 274 -8.31 5.06 13.64
CA ASP A 274 -8.17 6.49 13.29
C ASP A 274 -6.73 6.90 13.63
N LEU A 275 -5.77 6.39 12.85
CA LEU A 275 -4.34 6.63 13.10
C LEU A 275 -3.96 8.09 12.79
N ASP A 276 -4.58 8.68 11.76
CA ASP A 276 -4.29 10.05 11.34
C ASP A 276 -5.01 11.13 12.20
N ASN A 277 -5.85 10.69 13.14
CA ASN A 277 -6.65 11.53 14.04
C ASN A 277 -7.49 12.55 13.27
N SER A 278 -7.99 12.15 12.10
CA SER A 278 -8.87 12.95 11.26
C SER A 278 -10.31 12.98 11.79
N GLY A 279 -10.63 12.10 12.74
CA GLY A 279 -11.99 11.85 13.21
C GLY A 279 -12.85 11.10 12.19
N ARG A 280 -12.20 10.50 11.18
CA ARG A 280 -12.78 9.59 10.21
C ARG A 280 -12.17 8.22 10.40
N THR A 281 -12.90 7.21 9.97
CA THR A 281 -12.48 5.83 10.17
C THR A 281 -11.60 5.36 9.03
N ASP A 282 -10.47 4.78 9.41
CA ASP A 282 -9.54 4.01 8.59
C ASP A 282 -9.63 2.53 8.95
N MET A 283 -8.92 1.68 8.21
CA MET A 283 -8.91 0.24 8.48
C MET A 283 -7.52 -0.31 8.64
N LEU A 284 -7.36 -1.21 9.59
CA LEU A 284 -6.23 -2.09 9.73
C LEU A 284 -6.66 -3.51 9.35
N ILE A 285 -5.98 -4.08 8.37
CA ILE A 285 -6.23 -5.46 7.93
C ILE A 285 -4.93 -6.22 7.97
N SER A 286 -4.91 -7.34 8.67
CA SER A 286 -3.72 -8.15 8.88
C SER A 286 -3.86 -9.52 8.21
N SER A 287 -2.74 -10.00 7.66
CA SER A 287 -2.57 -11.37 7.17
C SER A 287 -1.74 -12.22 8.14
N ASP A 288 -1.24 -13.36 7.67
CA ASP A 288 -0.28 -14.17 8.41
C ASP A 288 1.17 -13.59 8.34
N GLU A 289 1.47 -12.66 7.41
CA GLU A 289 2.83 -12.11 7.21
C GLU A 289 2.94 -10.58 7.33
N SER A 290 1.88 -9.86 6.99
CA SER A 290 1.89 -8.39 6.94
C SER A 290 0.56 -7.77 7.34
N SER A 291 0.62 -6.58 7.93
CA SER A 291 -0.51 -5.74 8.30
C SER A 291 -0.56 -4.49 7.44
N TYR A 292 -1.73 -4.17 6.91
CA TYR A 292 -1.97 -3.08 5.97
C TYR A 292 -2.92 -2.07 6.59
N TRP A 293 -2.51 -0.80 6.56
CA TRP A 293 -3.37 0.30 6.99
C TRP A 293 -3.92 1.04 5.78
N LEU A 294 -5.24 1.03 5.67
CA LEU A 294 -6.02 1.59 4.57
C LEU A 294 -6.66 2.91 5.00
N ASP A 295 -6.24 3.98 4.35
CA ASP A 295 -6.58 5.37 4.69
C ASP A 295 -7.80 5.87 3.91
N GLY A 296 -8.77 6.40 4.66
CA GLY A 296 -9.95 7.12 4.21
C GLY A 296 -10.92 6.33 3.32
N MET A 297 -11.86 7.06 2.70
CA MET A 297 -12.95 6.50 1.87
C MET A 297 -12.48 5.73 0.62
N LEU A 298 -11.22 5.93 0.20
CA LEU A 298 -10.63 5.27 -0.96
C LEU A 298 -9.84 4.01 -0.57
N LEU A 299 -9.70 3.73 0.74
CA LEU A 299 -8.97 2.58 1.27
C LEU A 299 -7.56 2.48 0.68
N LYS A 300 -6.85 3.60 0.62
CA LYS A 300 -5.49 3.61 0.08
C LYS A 300 -4.57 2.96 1.09
N ASN A 301 -3.88 1.89 0.70
CA ASN A 301 -2.80 1.34 1.51
C ASN A 301 -1.68 2.38 1.66
N ARG A 302 -1.55 2.94 2.86
CA ARG A 302 -0.53 3.96 3.17
C ARG A 302 0.61 3.41 4.00
N LEU A 303 0.40 2.35 4.76
CA LEU A 303 1.41 1.76 5.64
C LEU A 303 1.30 0.24 5.59
N THR A 304 2.43 -0.43 5.44
CA THR A 304 2.54 -1.89 5.46
C THR A 304 3.59 -2.28 6.49
N ILE A 305 3.21 -3.15 7.43
CA ILE A 305 4.02 -3.55 8.58
C ILE A 305 4.19 -5.06 8.53
N GLU A 306 5.43 -5.55 8.57
CA GLU A 306 5.72 -6.97 8.69
C GLU A 306 5.35 -7.46 10.10
N ILE A 307 4.68 -8.60 10.20
CA ILE A 307 4.22 -9.19 11.47
C ILE A 307 4.73 -10.61 11.63
N ASP A 308 4.91 -11.02 12.89
CA ASP A 308 5.37 -12.35 13.25
C ASP A 308 4.28 -13.41 13.10
N ALA A 309 4.67 -14.67 12.91
CA ALA A 309 3.76 -15.78 12.65
C ALA A 309 2.81 -16.13 13.81
N ASP A 310 3.09 -15.67 15.04
CA ASP A 310 2.25 -15.87 16.23
C ASP A 310 1.36 -14.66 16.57
N PHE A 311 1.29 -13.68 15.66
CA PHE A 311 0.42 -12.52 15.74
C PHE A 311 -1.05 -12.89 15.97
N LYS A 312 -1.70 -12.15 16.87
CA LYS A 312 -3.13 -12.30 17.18
C LYS A 312 -3.93 -11.04 16.92
N THR A 313 -3.42 -9.89 17.35
CA THR A 313 -4.06 -8.60 17.13
C THR A 313 -2.99 -7.51 17.13
N GLY A 314 -3.18 -6.53 16.28
CA GLY A 314 -2.39 -5.32 16.16
C GLY A 314 -3.25 -4.14 16.55
N ILE A 315 -2.66 -3.16 17.21
CA ILE A 315 -3.34 -1.92 17.58
C ILE A 315 -2.37 -0.75 17.46
N PHE A 316 -2.89 0.38 17.00
CA PHE A 316 -2.14 1.63 16.99
C PHE A 316 -2.22 2.32 18.35
N GLY A 317 -1.12 2.88 18.81
CA GLY A 317 -1.09 3.71 20.01
C GLY A 317 -0.15 4.89 19.83
N GLN A 318 -0.35 5.95 20.60
CA GLN A 318 0.46 7.16 20.52
C GLN A 318 1.29 7.34 21.79
N ASN A 319 2.56 7.72 21.64
CA ASN A 319 3.41 8.10 22.75
C ASN A 319 4.06 9.46 22.49
N GLY A 320 3.43 10.52 23.03
CA GLY A 320 3.90 11.88 22.80
C GLY A 320 3.57 12.35 21.38
N SER A 321 4.59 12.49 20.52
CA SER A 321 4.44 12.88 19.11
C SER A 321 4.51 11.71 18.14
N ASP A 322 4.94 10.54 18.62
CA ASP A 322 5.31 9.43 17.76
C ASP A 322 4.20 8.38 17.81
N ASP A 323 3.82 7.88 16.64
CA ASP A 323 2.85 6.80 16.51
C ASP A 323 3.56 5.44 16.64
N TYR A 324 2.90 4.49 17.29
CA TYR A 324 3.41 3.15 17.52
C TYR A 324 2.42 2.11 17.01
N PHE A 325 2.96 1.03 16.46
CA PHE A 325 2.21 -0.19 16.21
C PHE A 325 2.57 -1.23 17.28
N TYR A 326 1.56 -1.73 17.97
CA TYR A 326 1.68 -2.79 18.97
C TYR A 326 1.17 -4.10 18.39
N ALA A 327 2.06 -5.07 18.24
CA ALA A 327 1.74 -6.43 17.83
C ALA A 327 1.60 -7.32 19.06
N VAL A 328 0.41 -7.88 19.25
CA VAL A 328 0.06 -8.74 20.39
C VAL A 328 0.09 -10.19 19.93
N SER A 329 0.89 -11.00 20.60
CA SER A 329 0.88 -12.45 20.49
C SER A 329 0.32 -13.07 21.76
N ALA A 330 0.24 -14.41 21.81
CA ALA A 330 -0.30 -15.11 22.97
C ALA A 330 0.50 -14.88 24.28
N ASN A 331 1.78 -14.52 24.18
CA ASN A 331 2.68 -14.43 25.34
C ASN A 331 3.43 -13.10 25.45
N GLU A 332 3.46 -12.29 24.40
CA GLU A 332 4.21 -11.04 24.38
C GLU A 332 3.49 -9.94 23.61
N ILE A 333 3.84 -8.70 23.95
CA ILE A 333 3.39 -7.50 23.25
C ILE A 333 4.66 -6.82 22.73
N ASN A 334 4.85 -6.89 21.42
CA ASN A 334 5.94 -6.22 20.72
C ASN A 334 5.46 -4.86 20.20
N SER A 335 6.37 -3.89 20.09
CA SER A 335 6.03 -2.51 19.73
C SER A 335 7.10 -1.93 18.81
N GLY A 336 6.68 -1.28 17.74
CA GLY A 336 7.54 -0.53 16.82
C GLY A 336 7.05 0.90 16.63
N VAL A 337 7.98 1.85 16.46
CA VAL A 337 7.66 3.23 16.08
C VAL A 337 7.32 3.27 14.59
N ILE A 338 6.28 4.00 14.22
CA ILE A 338 5.94 4.30 12.84
C ILE A 338 6.69 5.57 12.46
N GLU A 339 7.75 5.42 11.65
CA GLU A 339 8.54 6.54 11.13
C GLU A 339 7.91 7.11 9.85
N ASP A 340 8.12 8.41 9.60
CA ASP A 340 7.58 9.11 8.43
C ASP A 340 7.99 8.48 7.08
N ASP A 341 9.12 7.77 7.04
CA ASP A 341 9.65 7.11 5.84
C ASP A 341 9.00 5.73 5.57
N MET A 342 8.24 5.19 6.53
CA MET A 342 7.49 3.94 6.37
C MET A 342 6.20 4.14 5.57
N TYR A 343 5.68 5.37 5.52
CA TYR A 343 4.49 5.66 4.72
C TYR A 343 4.79 5.58 3.22
N SER A 344 3.90 4.92 2.50
CA SER A 344 3.96 4.87 1.04
C SER A 344 3.89 6.29 0.47
N LEU A 345 4.79 6.60 -0.45
CA LEU A 345 4.85 7.90 -1.11
C LEU A 345 3.66 8.05 -2.05
N ASP A 346 2.75 8.99 -1.76
CA ASP A 346 1.68 9.41 -2.67
C ASP A 346 1.99 10.79 -3.28
N GLY A 347 1.51 11.01 -4.50
CA GLY A 347 1.53 12.30 -5.17
C GLY A 347 2.89 12.78 -5.68
N LEU A 348 2.96 14.09 -5.92
CA LEU A 348 4.14 14.75 -6.48
C LEU A 348 5.11 15.14 -5.35
N GLN A 349 6.17 14.35 -5.20
CA GLN A 349 7.22 14.56 -4.20
C GLN A 349 8.19 15.66 -4.66
N LEU A 350 7.81 16.92 -4.44
CA LEU A 350 8.68 18.08 -4.69
C LEU A 350 9.52 18.37 -3.46
N TYR A 351 10.72 17.78 -3.39
CA TYR A 351 11.69 18.18 -2.37
C TYR A 351 12.10 19.63 -2.61
N ASP A 352 11.81 20.52 -1.65
CA ASP A 352 11.99 21.96 -1.79
C ASP A 352 13.40 22.35 -2.26
N ILE A 353 14.43 21.78 -1.65
CA ILE A 353 15.83 22.14 -1.93
C ILE A 353 16.28 21.64 -3.31
N PRO A 354 16.22 20.33 -3.64
CA PRO A 354 16.54 19.83 -4.98
C PRO A 354 15.72 20.49 -6.10
N PHE A 355 14.42 20.71 -5.87
CA PHE A 355 13.53 21.33 -6.84
C PHE A 355 13.96 22.76 -7.15
N LEU A 356 14.18 23.59 -6.13
CA LEU A 356 14.64 24.98 -6.33
C LEU A 356 16.01 25.05 -7.01
N ILE A 357 16.95 24.19 -6.61
CA ILE A 357 18.27 24.12 -7.25
C ILE A 357 18.12 23.76 -8.74
N GLY A 358 17.31 22.74 -9.06
CA GLY A 358 17.07 22.30 -10.43
C GLY A 358 16.45 23.41 -11.29
N VAL A 359 15.42 24.09 -10.79
CA VAL A 359 14.74 25.19 -11.50
C VAL A 359 15.68 26.38 -11.72
N ILE A 360 16.41 26.82 -10.69
CA ILE A 360 17.36 27.94 -10.79
C ILE A 360 18.48 27.62 -11.79
N PHE A 361 19.03 26.40 -11.72
CA PHE A 361 20.10 25.97 -12.61
C PHE A 361 19.63 25.87 -14.07
N ALA A 362 18.43 25.33 -14.31
CA ALA A 362 17.84 25.27 -15.64
C ALA A 362 17.59 26.67 -16.24
N LEU A 363 17.04 27.60 -15.44
CA LEU A 363 16.85 29.00 -15.84
C LEU A 363 18.18 29.68 -16.17
N LEU A 364 19.21 29.49 -15.35
CA LEU A 364 20.54 30.03 -15.58
C LEU A 364 21.11 29.54 -16.90
N LEU A 365 21.05 28.23 -17.18
CA LEU A 365 21.53 27.66 -18.45
C LEU A 365 20.74 28.18 -19.66
N MET A 366 19.43 28.36 -19.53
CA MET A 366 18.58 28.91 -20.59
C MET A 366 18.96 30.37 -20.90
N VAL A 367 19.13 31.21 -19.88
CA VAL A 367 19.57 32.60 -20.03
C VAL A 367 20.99 32.67 -20.62
N LEU A 368 21.89 31.79 -20.17
CA LEU A 368 23.26 31.72 -20.66
C LEU A 368 23.31 31.34 -22.15
N LEU A 369 22.48 30.38 -22.59
CA LEU A 369 22.34 30.03 -24.00
C LEU A 369 21.82 31.19 -24.85
N TYR A 370 20.86 31.95 -24.33
CA TYR A 370 20.28 33.10 -25.02
C TYR A 370 21.28 34.25 -25.21
N LEU A 371 22.06 34.58 -24.18
CA LEU A 371 23.01 35.71 -24.20
C LEU A 371 24.38 35.34 -24.80
N HIS A 372 24.89 34.15 -24.47
CA HIS A 372 26.24 33.68 -24.79
C HIS A 372 26.21 32.32 -25.50
N SER A 373 25.72 32.31 -26.75
CA SER A 373 25.73 31.14 -27.64
C SER A 373 27.13 30.84 -28.23
N GLU A 374 28.12 30.64 -27.36
CA GLU A 374 29.45 30.15 -27.72
C GLU A 374 29.46 28.61 -27.79
N TRP A 375 30.37 28.04 -28.57
CA TRP A 375 30.38 26.60 -28.89
C TRP A 375 30.50 25.71 -27.65
N TYR A 376 31.27 26.12 -26.63
CA TYR A 376 31.40 25.36 -25.39
C TYR A 376 30.14 25.42 -24.52
N VAL A 377 29.38 26.53 -24.54
CA VAL A 377 28.10 26.66 -23.83
C VAL A 377 27.07 25.73 -24.45
N VAL A 378 26.95 25.76 -25.78
CA VAL A 378 26.03 24.89 -26.53
C VAL A 378 26.38 23.41 -26.30
N ASN A 379 27.66 23.05 -26.35
CA ASN A 379 28.09 21.66 -26.09
C ASN A 379 27.86 21.23 -24.64
N THR A 380 28.08 22.11 -23.66
CA THR A 380 27.87 21.77 -22.23
C THR A 380 26.39 21.54 -21.95
N VAL A 381 25.51 22.42 -22.42
CA VAL A 381 24.07 22.23 -22.25
C VAL A 381 23.58 21.02 -23.06
N GLY A 382 24.09 20.84 -24.29
CA GLY A 382 23.78 19.67 -25.10
C GLY A 382 24.18 18.35 -24.43
N MET A 383 25.38 18.28 -23.85
CA MET A 383 25.81 17.10 -23.08
C MET A 383 24.96 16.87 -21.84
N LEU A 384 24.57 17.92 -21.13
CA LEU A 384 23.73 17.80 -19.92
C LEU A 384 22.31 17.33 -20.26
N VAL A 385 21.69 17.90 -21.29
CA VAL A 385 20.38 17.46 -21.80
C VAL A 385 20.46 16.04 -22.34
N GLY A 386 21.51 15.73 -23.13
CA GLY A 386 21.75 14.38 -23.66
C GLY A 386 21.91 13.35 -22.54
N ALA A 387 22.68 13.66 -21.50
CA ALA A 387 22.83 12.80 -20.33
C ALA A 387 21.50 12.59 -19.61
N GLY A 388 20.69 13.63 -19.44
CA GLY A 388 19.35 13.51 -18.85
C GLY A 388 18.44 12.57 -19.65
N VAL A 389 18.41 12.71 -20.97
CA VAL A 389 17.62 11.82 -21.85
C VAL A 389 18.16 10.39 -21.82
N ILE A 390 19.48 10.21 -21.81
CA ILE A 390 20.12 8.89 -21.71
C ILE A 390 19.73 8.20 -20.39
N VAL A 391 19.75 8.90 -19.26
CA VAL A 391 19.32 8.36 -17.96
C VAL A 391 17.83 8.02 -17.96
N MET A 392 16.99 8.97 -18.39
CA MET A 392 15.53 8.79 -18.39
C MET A 392 15.11 7.58 -19.24
N LEU A 393 15.58 7.50 -20.49
CA LEU A 393 15.20 6.42 -21.40
C LEU A 393 15.97 5.13 -21.14
N GLY A 394 17.21 5.21 -20.64
CA GLY A 394 18.04 4.05 -20.35
C GLY A 394 17.55 3.24 -19.14
N VAL A 395 17.02 3.91 -18.10
CA VAL A 395 16.42 3.23 -16.95
C VAL A 395 15.05 2.65 -17.32
N ALA A 396 14.26 3.37 -18.12
CA ALA A 396 12.88 2.99 -18.45
C ALA A 396 12.75 1.77 -19.37
N PHE A 397 13.70 1.56 -20.30
CA PHE A 397 13.60 0.51 -21.30
C PHE A 397 14.61 -0.62 -21.09
N VAL A 398 14.14 -1.86 -21.30
CA VAL A 398 14.96 -3.07 -21.31
C VAL A 398 15.93 -3.07 -22.50
N PRO A 399 17.17 -3.63 -22.39
CA PRO A 399 18.18 -3.56 -23.44
C PRO A 399 17.70 -4.09 -24.80
N GLY A 400 16.89 -5.15 -24.79
CA GLY A 400 16.34 -5.75 -26.01
C GLY A 400 15.52 -4.78 -26.86
N LEU A 401 14.65 -3.98 -26.22
CA LEU A 401 13.84 -2.97 -26.90
C LEU A 401 14.70 -1.86 -27.51
N ILE A 402 15.74 -1.42 -26.78
CA ILE A 402 16.70 -0.41 -27.26
C ILE A 402 17.48 -0.94 -28.47
N ILE A 403 17.91 -2.20 -28.47
CA ILE A 403 18.62 -2.80 -29.61
C ILE A 403 17.73 -2.81 -30.86
N ILE A 404 16.46 -3.19 -30.74
CA ILE A 404 15.50 -3.14 -31.84
C ILE A 404 15.37 -1.71 -32.37
N PHE A 405 15.19 -0.74 -31.48
CA PHE A 405 15.11 0.66 -31.85
C PHE A 405 16.39 1.14 -32.58
N MET A 406 17.57 0.77 -32.07
CA MET A 406 18.86 1.13 -32.65
C MET A 406 19.07 0.54 -34.04
N ILE A 407 18.61 -0.68 -34.28
CA ILE A 407 18.64 -1.34 -35.60
C ILE A 407 17.71 -0.60 -36.57
N LEU A 408 16.49 -0.28 -36.16
CA LEU A 408 15.54 0.49 -36.98
C LEU A 408 16.09 1.87 -37.34
N ALA A 409 16.65 2.59 -36.37
CA ALA A 409 17.29 3.89 -36.57
C ALA A 409 18.50 3.79 -37.52
N ALA A 410 19.33 2.76 -37.39
CA ALA A 410 20.46 2.52 -38.29
C ALA A 410 19.99 2.24 -39.73
N ILE A 411 18.95 1.41 -39.92
CA ILE A 411 18.39 1.12 -41.25
C ILE A 411 17.84 2.40 -41.87
N TYR A 412 17.12 3.20 -41.09
CA TYR A 412 16.57 4.48 -41.55
C TYR A 412 17.67 5.45 -42.00
N ASP A 413 18.73 5.63 -41.20
CA ASP A 413 19.86 6.51 -41.54
C ASP A 413 20.62 6.02 -42.78
N ALA A 414 20.87 4.71 -42.89
CA ALA A 414 21.48 4.13 -44.08
C ALA A 414 20.62 4.34 -45.33
N TRP A 415 19.31 4.13 -45.23
CA TRP A 415 18.39 4.34 -46.34
C TRP A 415 18.32 5.82 -46.76
N ALA A 416 18.27 6.73 -45.78
CA ALA A 416 18.24 8.17 -46.01
C ALA A 416 19.50 8.64 -46.73
N VAL A 417 20.69 8.21 -46.29
CA VAL A 417 21.98 8.65 -46.86
C VAL A 417 22.24 8.04 -48.25
N TYR A 418 22.05 6.72 -48.42
CA TYR A 418 22.44 6.05 -49.67
C TYR A 418 21.40 6.13 -50.77
N ARG A 419 20.10 6.11 -50.43
CA ARG A 419 19.02 6.03 -51.43
C ARG A 419 18.34 7.37 -51.65
N SER A 420 17.96 8.07 -50.57
CA SER A 420 17.19 9.31 -50.70
C SER A 420 18.05 10.51 -51.10
N LYS A 421 19.33 10.56 -50.70
CA LYS A 421 20.23 11.74 -50.79
C LYS A 421 19.63 13.05 -50.26
N HIS A 422 18.44 13.02 -49.67
CA HIS A 422 17.64 14.17 -49.25
C HIS A 422 18.30 14.92 -48.07
N MET A 423 19.07 14.21 -47.25
CA MET A 423 19.81 14.81 -46.14
C MET A 423 20.99 15.70 -46.60
N LEU A 424 21.50 15.52 -47.82
CA LEU A 424 22.52 16.40 -48.42
C LEU A 424 21.90 17.69 -48.99
N GLU A 425 20.64 17.66 -49.44
CA GLU A 425 19.89 18.86 -49.85
C GLU A 425 19.28 19.62 -48.65
N LEU A 426 18.98 18.93 -47.55
CA LEU A 426 18.57 19.56 -46.29
C LEU A 426 19.73 20.22 -45.54
N ALA A 427 20.97 19.73 -45.65
CA ALA A 427 22.12 20.41 -45.06
C ALA A 427 22.29 21.84 -45.62
N ASP A 428 22.05 22.04 -46.92
CA ASP A 428 22.10 23.36 -47.59
C ASP A 428 20.92 24.29 -47.22
N THR A 429 19.81 23.77 -46.67
CA THR A 429 18.64 24.58 -46.26
C THR A 429 18.49 24.72 -44.73
N MET A 430 18.95 23.74 -43.95
CA MET A 430 18.91 23.72 -42.48
C MET A 430 20.06 24.50 -41.83
N ILE A 431 21.13 24.84 -42.58
CA ILE A 431 22.08 25.89 -42.15
C ILE A 431 21.38 27.26 -41.99
N GLY A 432 20.20 27.45 -42.61
CA GLY A 432 19.36 28.63 -42.43
C GLY A 432 18.35 28.55 -41.26
N LEU A 433 18.11 27.37 -40.67
CA LEU A 433 17.18 27.21 -39.55
C LEU A 433 17.95 26.97 -38.26
N GLN A 434 17.97 28.03 -37.44
CA GLN A 434 18.69 28.22 -36.18
C GLN A 434 18.25 27.25 -35.06
N LEU A 435 18.36 25.93 -35.23
CA LEU A 435 17.99 24.97 -34.19
C LEU A 435 19.24 24.40 -33.49
N PRO A 436 19.39 24.61 -32.16
CA PRO A 436 20.50 24.09 -31.38
C PRO A 436 20.31 22.58 -31.14
N ILE A 437 20.58 21.77 -32.17
CA ILE A 437 20.43 20.30 -32.15
C ILE A 437 21.77 19.59 -32.50
N LEU A 438 22.82 20.37 -32.77
CA LEU A 438 24.12 19.88 -33.25
C LEU A 438 25.24 20.25 -32.27
N LEU A 439 26.02 19.26 -31.86
CA LEU A 439 27.28 19.48 -31.14
C LEU A 439 28.34 19.98 -32.12
N VAL A 440 29.13 20.97 -31.69
CA VAL A 440 30.11 21.67 -32.54
C VAL A 440 31.53 21.37 -32.07
N ALA A 441 32.35 20.76 -32.93
CA ALA A 441 33.77 20.53 -32.66
C ALA A 441 34.65 21.48 -33.49
N PRO A 442 35.23 22.55 -32.90
CA PRO A 442 36.10 23.48 -33.64
C PRO A 442 37.47 22.84 -33.94
N GLN A 443 37.96 22.99 -35.18
CA GLN A 443 39.29 22.50 -35.57
C GLN A 443 40.44 23.48 -35.22
N ASP A 444 40.12 24.72 -34.81
CA ASP A 444 41.09 25.75 -34.43
C ASP A 444 40.69 26.48 -33.13
N LYS A 445 41.68 26.83 -32.29
CA LYS A 445 41.47 27.50 -30.98
C LYS A 445 40.87 28.92 -31.05
N GLY A 446 40.82 29.53 -32.24
CA GLY A 446 40.29 30.87 -32.47
C GLY A 446 38.88 30.90 -33.09
N TYR A 447 38.16 29.78 -33.04
CA TYR A 447 36.84 29.65 -33.66
C TYR A 447 35.74 30.26 -32.79
N SER A 448 35.04 31.25 -33.33
CA SER A 448 33.90 31.93 -32.72
C SER A 448 32.64 31.60 -33.51
N PHE A 449 31.69 30.90 -32.87
CA PHE A 449 30.41 30.54 -33.47
C PHE A 449 29.59 31.79 -33.85
N LYS A 450 29.86 32.95 -33.24
CA LYS A 450 29.23 34.23 -33.59
C LYS A 450 29.75 34.84 -34.90
N ASP A 451 31.01 34.59 -35.27
CA ASP A 451 31.63 35.17 -36.48
C ASP A 451 31.38 34.36 -37.76
N GLU A 452 30.96 33.10 -37.64
CA GLU A 452 30.46 32.32 -38.77
C GLU A 452 29.00 32.66 -39.10
N LYS A 453 28.20 33.07 -38.08
CA LYS A 453 26.83 33.60 -38.26
C LYS A 453 26.77 34.82 -39.20
N THR A 454 27.84 35.63 -39.27
CA THR A 454 27.88 36.83 -40.12
C THR A 454 28.38 36.59 -41.55
N LYS A 455 29.19 35.55 -41.79
CA LYS A 455 29.74 35.27 -43.13
C LYS A 455 28.80 34.48 -44.06
N MET A 456 27.77 33.84 -43.51
CA MET A 456 26.81 33.04 -44.29
C MET A 456 25.62 33.85 -44.83
N VAL A 457 25.37 35.05 -44.32
CA VAL A 457 24.28 35.96 -44.76
C VAL A 457 24.69 36.82 -45.97
N ASP A 458 25.99 37.02 -46.21
CA ASP A 458 26.51 38.01 -47.17
C ASP A 458 26.72 37.49 -48.61
N LYS A 459 26.02 36.42 -49.00
CA LYS A 459 26.15 35.77 -50.32
C LYS A 459 24.90 35.87 -51.21
N THR A 460 24.13 36.93 -51.02
CA THR A 460 23.06 37.34 -51.94
C THR A 460 23.18 38.82 -52.27
N ASP A 461 24.26 39.19 -52.96
CA ASP A 461 24.29 40.46 -53.69
C ASP A 461 24.31 40.22 -55.21
N VAL A 462 23.28 40.79 -55.80
CA VAL A 462 22.84 40.79 -57.18
C VAL A 462 23.99 41.13 -58.14
N ARG A 463 24.11 40.35 -59.22
CA ARG A 463 24.86 40.74 -60.42
C ARG A 463 24.25 42.03 -60.99
N GLN A 464 24.88 43.18 -60.74
CA GLN A 464 24.71 44.37 -61.58
C GLN A 464 25.98 44.62 -62.39
N VAL A 465 25.79 44.64 -63.71
CA VAL A 465 26.82 44.93 -64.71
C VAL A 465 27.01 46.44 -64.80
N ALA A 466 28.24 46.91 -64.57
CA ALA A 466 28.69 48.26 -64.95
C ALA A 466 30.19 48.23 -65.36
N PRO A 467 30.67 49.17 -66.21
CA PRO A 467 31.86 49.01 -67.06
C PRO A 467 33.21 49.24 -66.33
N PRO A 468 34.37 49.01 -67.00
CA PRO A 468 35.62 48.68 -66.33
C PRO A 468 36.32 49.92 -65.76
N VAL A 469 36.75 49.82 -64.50
CA VAL A 469 37.74 50.73 -63.91
C VAL A 469 38.93 49.90 -63.43
N ASN A 470 40.10 50.31 -63.89
CA ASN A 470 41.37 49.60 -63.78
C ASN A 470 42.08 50.01 -62.48
N ILE A 471 42.12 49.15 -61.46
CA ILE A 471 42.92 49.35 -60.23
C ILE A 471 43.58 48.01 -59.85
N PRO A 472 44.89 47.99 -59.51
CA PRO A 472 45.74 46.79 -59.57
C PRO A 472 45.48 45.75 -58.47
N LYS A 473 45.75 44.49 -58.84
CA LYS A 473 45.75 43.29 -57.99
C LYS A 473 46.71 43.44 -56.81
N SER A 474 46.20 43.32 -55.58
CA SER A 474 46.99 42.97 -54.40
C SER A 474 46.68 41.53 -53.99
N THR A 475 47.67 40.68 -54.17
CA THR A 475 47.70 39.26 -53.82
C THR A 475 47.95 39.09 -52.31
N LYS A 476 46.97 38.54 -51.58
CA LYS A 476 47.21 37.78 -50.33
C LYS A 476 46.45 36.45 -50.40
N PRO A 477 47.06 35.31 -50.02
CA PRO A 477 46.45 34.00 -50.18
C PRO A 477 45.32 33.84 -49.16
N ARG A 478 44.10 33.52 -49.62
CA ARG A 478 43.01 33.06 -48.75
C ARG A 478 43.39 31.68 -48.20
N LYS A 479 43.70 31.59 -46.90
CA LYS A 479 43.68 30.31 -46.17
C LYS A 479 42.24 29.78 -46.22
N LYS A 480 42.04 28.59 -46.80
CA LYS A 480 40.78 27.84 -46.66
C LYS A 480 40.57 27.58 -45.16
N SER A 481 39.53 28.18 -44.57
CA SER A 481 39.00 27.74 -43.28
C SER A 481 38.52 26.30 -43.45
N LYS A 482 39.10 25.37 -42.69
CA LYS A 482 38.54 24.02 -42.59
C LYS A 482 37.26 24.13 -41.76
N GLU A 483 36.18 23.60 -42.30
CA GLU A 483 34.81 23.69 -41.79
C GLU A 483 34.67 22.98 -40.43
N ALA A 484 33.82 23.52 -39.57
CA ALA A 484 33.47 22.90 -38.28
C ALA A 484 32.68 21.61 -38.50
N LEU A 485 32.94 20.59 -37.68
CA LEU A 485 32.21 19.33 -37.72
C LEU A 485 30.98 19.43 -36.82
N PHE A 486 29.81 19.20 -37.40
CA PHE A 486 28.53 19.12 -36.70
C PHE A 486 28.13 17.65 -36.50
N MET A 487 27.82 17.26 -35.27
CA MET A 487 27.33 15.90 -34.94
C MET A 487 25.94 16.00 -34.31
N GLY A 488 25.04 15.10 -34.69
CA GLY A 488 23.71 15.03 -34.10
C GLY A 488 23.78 14.56 -32.65
N LEU A 489 23.06 15.25 -31.75
CA LEU A 489 22.98 14.85 -30.34
C LEU A 489 22.38 13.43 -30.17
N GLY A 490 21.47 13.02 -31.07
CA GLY A 490 20.91 11.67 -31.11
C GLY A 490 21.95 10.55 -31.32
N ASP A 491 23.04 10.82 -32.04
CA ASP A 491 24.10 9.84 -32.30
C ASP A 491 24.86 9.42 -31.03
N ILE A 492 24.81 10.25 -29.98
CA ILE A 492 25.37 9.96 -28.66
C ILE A 492 24.32 9.32 -27.75
N ILE A 493 23.06 9.75 -27.86
CA ILE A 493 21.96 9.23 -27.03
C ILE A 493 21.75 7.73 -27.27
N PHE A 494 21.65 7.28 -28.53
CA PHE A 494 21.29 5.88 -28.82
C PHE A 494 22.26 4.86 -28.22
N PRO A 495 23.60 4.97 -28.42
CA PRO A 495 24.53 4.10 -27.74
C PRO A 495 24.53 4.28 -26.21
N GLY A 496 24.35 5.52 -25.73
CA GLY A 496 24.34 5.82 -24.29
C GLY A 496 23.18 5.15 -23.55
N MET A 497 21.99 5.13 -24.14
CA MET A 497 20.81 4.45 -23.58
C MET A 497 21.06 2.95 -23.39
N LEU A 498 21.69 2.30 -24.38
CA LEU A 498 22.01 0.87 -24.29
C LEU A 498 22.98 0.56 -23.14
N VAL A 499 23.96 1.44 -22.90
CA VAL A 499 24.95 1.29 -21.82
C VAL A 499 24.26 1.37 -20.45
N LEU A 500 23.39 2.36 -20.21
CA LEU A 500 22.70 2.48 -18.93
C LEU A 500 21.66 1.39 -18.72
N SER A 501 20.90 1.05 -19.75
CA SER A 501 19.92 -0.04 -19.70
C SER A 501 20.57 -1.38 -19.35
N ALA A 502 21.77 -1.66 -19.87
CA ALA A 502 22.52 -2.85 -19.51
C ALA A 502 22.93 -2.88 -18.03
N ILE A 503 23.20 -1.73 -17.41
CA ILE A 503 23.52 -1.67 -15.97
C ILE A 503 22.26 -1.90 -15.13
N GLN A 504 21.13 -1.32 -15.53
CA GLN A 504 19.89 -1.34 -14.76
C GLN A 504 19.15 -2.68 -14.82
N TRP A 505 19.13 -3.34 -15.98
CA TRP A 505 18.25 -4.49 -16.25
C TRP A 505 18.97 -5.84 -16.32
N LEU A 506 20.30 -5.89 -16.21
CA LEU A 506 21.02 -7.17 -16.17
C LEU A 506 21.31 -7.57 -14.71
N ASP A 507 20.66 -8.64 -14.24
CA ASP A 507 20.79 -9.18 -12.87
C ASP A 507 22.12 -9.91 -12.58
N SER A 508 23.18 -9.61 -13.33
CA SER A 508 24.49 -10.26 -13.13
C SER A 508 25.48 -9.31 -12.47
N ASP A 509 26.34 -9.83 -11.59
CA ASP A 509 27.49 -9.10 -11.00
C ASP A 509 28.42 -8.47 -12.07
N ASN A 510 28.31 -8.94 -13.32
CA ASN A 510 29.09 -8.49 -14.47
C ASN A 510 28.37 -7.46 -15.35
N SER A 511 27.20 -6.93 -14.94
CA SER A 511 26.40 -5.95 -15.71
C SER A 511 27.22 -4.71 -16.09
N PHE A 512 28.03 -4.20 -15.17
CA PHE A 512 28.95 -3.09 -15.41
C PHE A 512 30.00 -3.41 -16.48
N ALA A 513 30.55 -4.63 -16.48
CA ALA A 513 31.53 -5.04 -17.48
C ALA A 513 30.91 -5.07 -18.87
N ILE A 514 29.70 -5.63 -19.02
CA ILE A 514 28.97 -5.68 -20.29
C ILE A 514 28.68 -4.27 -20.82
N ALA A 515 28.23 -3.36 -19.94
CA ALA A 515 28.00 -1.97 -20.28
C ALA A 515 29.28 -1.26 -20.78
N MET A 516 30.43 -1.52 -20.14
CA MET A 516 31.72 -1.00 -20.59
C MET A 516 32.14 -1.55 -21.95
N PHE A 517 31.86 -2.82 -22.25
CA PHE A 517 32.09 -3.38 -23.58
C PHE A 517 31.21 -2.71 -24.65
N ALA A 518 29.94 -2.44 -24.36
CA ALA A 518 29.05 -1.68 -25.25
C ALA A 518 29.55 -0.24 -25.48
N LEU A 519 30.03 0.43 -24.43
CA LEU A 519 30.64 1.75 -24.51
C LEU A 519 31.91 1.73 -25.37
N ILE A 520 32.81 0.78 -25.16
CA ILE A 520 34.04 0.65 -25.97
C ILE A 520 33.68 0.37 -27.44
N GLY A 521 32.68 -0.49 -27.68
CA GLY A 521 32.17 -0.76 -29.01
C GLY A 521 31.65 0.48 -29.73
N SER A 522 30.93 1.35 -29.02
CA SER A 522 30.44 2.61 -29.57
C SER A 522 31.56 3.60 -29.89
N LEU A 523 32.59 3.70 -29.03
CA LEU A 523 33.78 4.53 -29.30
C LEU A 523 34.58 4.02 -30.50
N ILE A 524 34.73 2.70 -30.66
CA ILE A 524 35.38 2.12 -31.84
C ILE A 524 34.57 2.45 -33.11
N GLY A 525 33.23 2.31 -33.05
CA GLY A 525 32.32 2.71 -34.12
C GLY A 525 32.49 4.19 -34.51
N TYR A 526 32.58 5.07 -33.50
CA TYR A 526 32.83 6.50 -33.68
C TYR A 526 34.19 6.77 -34.35
N PHE A 527 35.26 6.11 -33.89
CA PHE A 527 36.60 6.28 -34.45
C PHE A 527 36.67 5.86 -35.92
N VAL A 528 36.00 4.75 -36.28
CA VAL A 528 35.88 4.28 -37.65
C VAL A 528 35.13 5.29 -38.51
N LEU A 529 33.98 5.79 -38.04
CA LEU A 529 33.19 6.81 -38.73
C LEU A 529 34.01 8.09 -38.99
N MET A 530 34.69 8.61 -37.97
CA MET A 530 35.52 9.81 -38.10
C MET A 530 36.69 9.62 -39.07
N THR A 531 37.24 8.41 -39.15
CA THR A 531 38.29 8.09 -40.13
C THR A 531 37.77 8.14 -41.56
N TYR A 532 36.52 7.70 -41.82
CA TYR A 532 35.90 7.80 -43.14
C TYR A 532 35.52 9.23 -43.51
N VAL A 533 34.97 9.99 -42.56
CA VAL A 533 34.63 11.42 -42.75
C VAL A 533 35.89 12.24 -43.04
N ALA A 534 36.99 12.00 -42.33
CA ALA A 534 38.28 12.65 -42.59
C ALA A 534 38.86 12.33 -43.99
N ARG A 535 38.45 11.22 -44.61
CA ARG A 535 38.81 10.84 -45.99
C ARG A 535 37.89 11.46 -47.05
N GLY A 536 36.93 12.30 -46.65
CA GLY A 536 36.06 13.05 -47.56
C GLY A 536 34.90 12.27 -48.16
N LYS A 537 34.53 11.12 -47.58
CA LYS A 537 33.34 10.34 -47.99
C LYS A 537 32.23 10.54 -46.97
N ALA A 538 31.09 11.12 -47.39
CA ALA A 538 29.89 11.15 -46.55
C ALA A 538 29.37 9.72 -46.34
N GLN A 539 29.16 9.33 -45.08
CA GLN A 539 28.64 8.03 -44.68
C GLN A 539 27.50 8.20 -43.68
N ALA A 540 26.64 7.19 -43.60
CA ALA A 540 25.63 7.06 -42.56
C ALA A 540 26.32 6.86 -41.19
N GLY A 541 25.97 7.70 -40.22
CA GLY A 541 26.60 7.76 -38.91
C GLY A 541 26.07 6.71 -37.94
N LEU A 542 24.73 6.60 -37.86
CA LEU A 542 24.06 5.72 -36.91
C LEU A 542 24.38 4.23 -37.13
N PRO A 543 24.52 3.69 -38.36
CA PRO A 543 24.89 2.28 -38.55
C PRO A 543 26.21 1.88 -37.92
N LEU A 544 27.23 2.75 -38.00
CA LEU A 544 28.54 2.45 -37.44
C LEU A 544 28.57 2.62 -35.91
N LEU A 545 27.89 3.65 -35.40
CA LEU A 545 27.81 3.93 -33.97
C LEU A 545 26.93 2.91 -33.24
N ASN A 546 25.69 2.75 -33.69
CA ASN A 546 24.75 1.80 -33.11
C ASN A 546 25.24 0.36 -33.32
N GLY A 547 25.75 0.04 -34.51
CA GLY A 547 26.32 -1.27 -34.80
C GLY A 547 27.52 -1.59 -33.91
N GLY A 548 28.42 -0.63 -33.70
CA GLY A 548 29.56 -0.80 -32.78
C GLY A 548 29.12 -1.06 -31.34
N ALA A 549 28.13 -0.30 -30.85
CA ALA A 549 27.58 -0.47 -29.51
C ALA A 549 26.90 -1.83 -29.32
N ILE A 550 26.07 -2.27 -30.28
CA ILE A 550 25.38 -3.57 -30.26
C ILE A 550 26.40 -4.71 -30.30
N VAL A 551 27.42 -4.62 -31.16
CA VAL A 551 28.48 -5.64 -31.23
C VAL A 551 29.26 -5.69 -29.92
N GLY A 552 29.57 -4.55 -29.31
CA GLY A 552 30.19 -4.47 -27.99
C GLY A 552 29.35 -5.14 -26.90
N TYR A 553 28.05 -4.84 -26.87
CA TYR A 553 27.09 -5.46 -25.95
C TYR A 553 27.02 -6.98 -26.12
N LEU A 554 26.91 -7.48 -27.37
CA LEU A 554 26.86 -8.91 -27.66
C LEU A 554 28.16 -9.63 -27.30
N ILE A 555 29.32 -9.05 -27.59
CA ILE A 555 30.62 -9.64 -27.22
C ILE A 555 30.77 -9.67 -25.70
N GLY A 556 30.46 -8.57 -25.01
CA GLY A 556 30.51 -8.50 -23.55
C GLY A 556 29.60 -9.55 -22.92
N GLY A 557 28.35 -9.64 -23.36
CA GLY A 557 27.40 -10.62 -22.85
C GLY A 557 27.75 -12.07 -23.14
N LEU A 558 28.25 -12.38 -24.33
CA LEU A 558 28.68 -13.75 -24.65
C LEU A 558 29.84 -14.20 -23.74
N ILE A 559 30.72 -13.27 -23.33
CA ILE A 559 31.84 -13.56 -22.43
C ILE A 559 31.39 -13.73 -20.98
N PHE A 560 30.47 -12.87 -20.50
CA PHE A 560 30.12 -12.79 -19.07
C PHE A 560 28.80 -13.47 -18.66
N MET A 561 27.83 -13.60 -19.56
CA MET A 561 26.49 -14.19 -19.32
C MET A 561 26.16 -15.38 -20.24
N GLY A 562 26.90 -15.62 -21.32
CA GLY A 562 26.64 -16.72 -22.25
C GLY A 562 25.38 -16.48 -23.11
N THR A 563 24.49 -17.47 -23.20
CA THR A 563 23.30 -17.41 -24.09
C THR A 563 22.10 -16.67 -23.49
N GLU A 564 22.10 -16.41 -22.18
CA GLU A 564 21.00 -15.71 -21.48
C GLU A 564 20.80 -14.28 -21.97
N ILE A 565 21.81 -13.66 -22.58
CA ILE A 565 21.70 -12.30 -23.15
C ILE A 565 20.72 -12.19 -24.33
N PHE A 566 20.35 -13.32 -24.96
CA PHE A 566 19.34 -13.34 -26.02
C PHE A 566 17.91 -13.44 -25.49
N ASN A 567 17.72 -13.56 -24.18
CA ASN A 567 16.41 -13.46 -23.57
C ASN A 567 16.02 -11.97 -23.54
N LEU A 568 15.40 -11.50 -24.63
CA LEU A 568 15.16 -10.07 -24.92
C LEU A 568 14.18 -9.38 -23.95
N GLY A 569 13.78 -10.02 -22.85
CA GLY A 569 12.77 -9.50 -21.91
C GLY A 569 11.39 -9.32 -22.55
N ILE A 570 11.18 -9.90 -23.73
CA ILE A 570 9.89 -9.95 -24.41
C ILE A 570 9.30 -11.31 -24.08
N SER A 571 8.52 -11.41 -23.00
CA SER A 571 7.62 -12.55 -22.85
C SER A 571 6.68 -12.53 -24.05
N LEU A 572 6.65 -13.61 -24.83
CA LEU A 572 5.71 -13.75 -25.94
C LEU A 572 4.33 -14.18 -25.42
#